data_AF-A0A4U9R368-F1
#
_entry.id   AF-A0A4U9R368-F1
#
_cell.length_a   1.000
_cell.length_b   1.000
_cell.length_c   1.000
_cell.angle_alpha   90.00
_cell.angle_beta   90.00
_cell.angle_gamma   90.00
#
_symmetry.space_group_name_H-M   'P 1'
#
loop_
_entity.id
_entity.type
_entity.pdbx_description
1 polymer ?
#
loop_
_entity_poly.entity_id
_entity_poly.type
_entity_poly.pdbx_seq_one_letter_code
_entity_poly.pdbx_strand_id
1 'polypeptide(L)'
;MSRIYITDLDGTLLRNNATLSRYSREGIKQILDNGIDFTVASARSLTSIKYILSDIPFSLPVIEHNGAYITDYKTEEHIVINSINKSLSEEVIELCNKYGSSPLISTYTGSRDKLCYADVINEGMELLLNNKKREGDKRLLKLDNIKHALDNKIITFTIINKKENLIGLYEVLKDKYGNCFSMTFEEDQYYPGWHWLVITSERATKANAIETLLKIKGIHKSEITVFGDSYNDIPMFKIAKNSIAVLNAKDELKEYSTEIIGTNEDDSVVKYILNNEINIL
;
A
#
# COMPACT_ATOMS: atom_id res chain seq x y z
N MET A 1 -23.59 13.46 -0.67
CA MET A 1 -23.15 12.28 0.07
C MET A 1 -22.27 11.46 -0.84
N SER A 2 -21.14 10.96 -0.34
CA SER A 2 -20.26 10.06 -1.09
C SER A 2 -20.83 8.65 -1.01
N ARG A 3 -20.67 7.87 -2.08
CA ARG A 3 -21.11 6.46 -2.09
C ARG A 3 -20.03 5.51 -1.59
N ILE A 4 -18.75 5.86 -1.78
CA ILE A 4 -17.62 5.02 -1.36
C ILE A 4 -16.61 5.81 -0.55
N TYR A 5 -16.14 5.19 0.52
CA TYR A 5 -15.01 5.63 1.31
C TYR A 5 -13.80 4.73 1.07
N ILE A 6 -12.65 5.32 0.75
CA ILE A 6 -11.41 4.58 0.48
C ILE A 6 -10.32 5.17 1.36
N THR A 7 -9.70 4.36 2.20
CA THR A 7 -8.68 4.85 3.13
C THR A 7 -7.33 4.19 2.89
N ASP A 8 -6.26 4.96 3.02
CA ASP A 8 -4.97 4.37 3.34
C ASP A 8 -5.00 3.66 4.71
N LEU A 9 -4.04 2.76 4.94
CA LEU A 9 -3.86 2.06 6.19
C LEU A 9 -2.84 2.74 7.10
N ASP A 10 -1.58 2.79 6.71
CA ASP A 10 -0.46 2.97 7.63
C ASP A 10 -0.20 4.45 7.87
N GLY A 11 -0.58 4.96 9.05
CA GLY A 11 -0.52 6.39 9.35
C GLY A 11 -1.86 7.10 9.11
N THR A 12 -2.85 6.41 8.54
CA THR A 12 -4.20 6.94 8.28
C THR A 12 -5.28 6.21 9.10
N LEU A 13 -5.58 4.94 8.76
CA LEU A 13 -6.60 4.15 9.46
C LEU A 13 -6.01 3.40 10.66
N LEU A 14 -4.76 2.94 10.52
CA LEU A 14 -4.05 2.19 11.55
C LEU A 14 -3.34 3.15 12.50
N ARG A 15 -3.25 2.69 13.74
CA ARG A 15 -2.46 3.34 14.79
C ARG A 15 -0.96 3.24 14.50
N ASN A 16 -0.17 4.05 15.20
CA ASN A 16 1.29 4.11 15.11
C ASN A 16 1.98 2.80 15.50
N ASN A 17 1.27 1.86 16.11
CA ASN A 17 1.74 0.50 16.37
C ASN A 17 1.28 -0.53 15.32
N ALA A 18 0.84 -0.08 14.15
CA ALA A 18 0.33 -0.89 13.05
C ALA A 18 -0.89 -1.76 13.41
N THR A 19 -1.73 -1.32 14.37
CA THR A 19 -2.96 -2.02 14.76
C THR A 19 -4.21 -1.22 14.41
N LEU A 20 -5.32 -1.92 14.17
CA LEU A 20 -6.64 -1.31 14.10
C LEU A 20 -7.29 -1.35 15.49
N SER A 21 -7.73 -0.20 15.99
CA SER A 21 -8.39 -0.11 17.29
C SER A 21 -9.71 -0.86 17.33
N ARG A 22 -10.20 -1.15 18.53
CA ARG A 22 -11.53 -1.73 18.72
C ARG A 22 -12.64 -0.79 18.21
N TYR A 23 -12.54 0.51 18.51
CA TYR A 23 -13.53 1.50 18.06
C TYR A 23 -13.61 1.54 16.54
N SER A 24 -12.46 1.66 15.87
CA SER A 24 -12.41 1.68 14.41
C SER A 24 -12.93 0.38 13.80
N ARG A 25 -12.61 -0.77 14.41
CA ARG A 25 -13.12 -2.08 13.97
C ARG A 25 -14.64 -2.20 14.06
N GLU A 26 -15.22 -1.81 15.19
CA GLU A 26 -16.67 -1.82 15.40
C GLU A 26 -17.37 -0.79 14.49
N GLY A 27 -16.80 0.41 14.37
CA GLY A 27 -17.32 1.48 13.51
C GLY A 27 -17.30 1.14 12.02
N ILE A 28 -16.24 0.49 11.52
CA ILE A 28 -16.22 0.01 10.12
C ILE A 28 -17.32 -1.03 9.87
N LYS A 29 -17.55 -1.96 10.81
CA LYS A 29 -18.66 -2.92 10.68
C LYS A 29 -20.01 -2.19 10.64
N GLN A 30 -20.20 -1.20 11.51
CA GLN A 30 -21.40 -0.37 11.49
C GLN A 30 -21.58 0.39 10.16
N ILE A 31 -20.51 0.97 9.61
CA ILE A 31 -20.52 1.64 8.30
C ILE A 31 -21.01 0.66 7.22
N LEU A 32 -20.43 -0.54 7.17
CA LEU A 32 -20.79 -1.57 6.20
C LEU A 32 -22.23 -2.08 6.40
N ASP A 33 -22.67 -2.29 7.65
CA ASP A 33 -24.01 -2.75 7.99
C ASP A 33 -25.11 -1.73 7.60
N ASN A 34 -24.75 -0.44 7.55
CA ASN A 34 -25.62 0.63 7.05
C ASN A 34 -25.59 0.77 5.51
N GLY A 35 -24.94 -0.16 4.80
CA GLY A 35 -24.88 -0.18 3.35
C GLY A 35 -23.94 0.87 2.74
N ILE A 36 -23.05 1.45 3.55
CA ILE A 36 -22.04 2.41 3.07
C ILE A 36 -20.84 1.61 2.57
N ASP A 37 -20.48 1.80 1.29
CA ASP A 37 -19.32 1.12 0.72
C ASP A 37 -18.02 1.68 1.30
N PHE A 38 -17.16 0.78 1.76
CA PHE A 38 -15.89 1.11 2.38
C PHE A 38 -14.81 0.12 1.93
N THR A 39 -13.61 0.59 1.60
CA THR A 39 -12.45 -0.26 1.27
C THR A 39 -11.13 0.44 1.58
N VAL A 40 -10.02 -0.27 1.37
CA VAL A 40 -8.66 0.18 1.70
C VAL A 40 -7.75 0.18 0.47
N ALA A 41 -6.82 1.13 0.44
CA ALA A 41 -5.75 1.20 -0.56
C ALA A 41 -4.39 1.37 0.11
N SER A 42 -3.52 0.38 0.00
CA SER A 42 -2.28 0.32 0.79
C SER A 42 -1.09 -0.20 -0.03
N ALA A 43 0.13 0.10 0.45
CA ALA A 43 1.36 -0.55 0.00
C ALA A 43 1.48 -2.00 0.49
N ARG A 44 0.67 -2.40 1.49
CA ARG A 44 0.63 -3.76 2.04
C ARG A 44 0.11 -4.78 1.02
N SER A 45 0.50 -6.03 1.22
CA SER A 45 -0.09 -7.20 0.55
C SER A 45 -1.37 -7.67 1.24
N LEU A 46 -2.18 -8.47 0.54
CA LEU A 46 -3.42 -9.05 1.05
C LEU A 46 -3.18 -9.82 2.33
N THR A 47 -2.11 -10.62 2.39
CA THR A 47 -1.73 -11.35 3.61
C THR A 47 -1.54 -10.41 4.80
N SER A 48 -0.88 -9.28 4.59
CA SER A 48 -0.63 -8.28 5.65
C SER A 48 -1.90 -7.50 6.01
N ILE A 49 -2.77 -7.23 5.02
CA ILE A 49 -4.08 -6.59 5.24
C ILE A 49 -4.99 -7.52 6.06
N LYS A 50 -5.12 -8.79 5.63
CA LYS A 50 -5.94 -9.80 6.32
C LYS A 50 -5.45 -10.12 7.73
N TYR A 51 -4.14 -10.07 7.98
CA TYR A 51 -3.60 -10.22 9.33
C TYR A 51 -4.23 -9.22 10.32
N ILE A 52 -4.58 -8.01 9.87
CA ILE A 52 -5.17 -6.96 10.71
C ILE A 52 -6.69 -6.90 10.59
N LEU A 53 -7.22 -7.13 9.38
CA LEU A 53 -8.61 -6.82 9.00
C LEU A 53 -9.44 -8.05 8.65
N SER A 54 -9.00 -9.27 8.99
CA SER A 54 -9.65 -10.53 8.59
C SER A 54 -11.14 -10.63 8.95
N ASP A 55 -11.58 -9.96 10.02
CA ASP A 55 -12.97 -9.96 10.47
C ASP A 55 -13.80 -8.78 9.94
N ILE A 56 -13.22 -7.91 9.11
CA ILE A 56 -13.95 -6.84 8.40
C ILE A 56 -14.53 -7.41 7.10
N PRO A 57 -15.85 -7.42 6.93
CA PRO A 57 -16.50 -8.03 5.78
C PRO A 57 -16.55 -7.06 4.58
N PHE A 58 -15.39 -6.69 4.03
CA PHE A 58 -15.33 -5.81 2.86
C PHE A 58 -16.16 -6.38 1.70
N SER A 59 -17.12 -5.60 1.20
CA SER A 59 -17.92 -5.89 0.01
C SER A 59 -17.19 -5.52 -1.29
N LEU A 60 -16.26 -4.56 -1.18
CA LEU A 60 -15.45 -4.08 -2.28
C LEU A 60 -14.07 -4.74 -2.30
N PRO A 61 -13.46 -4.86 -3.49
CA PRO A 61 -12.05 -5.21 -3.62
C PRO A 61 -11.14 -4.26 -2.83
N VAL A 62 -10.01 -4.80 -2.36
CA VAL A 62 -8.93 -4.03 -1.73
C VAL A 62 -7.84 -3.72 -2.75
N ILE A 63 -7.12 -2.62 -2.53
CA ILE A 63 -5.99 -2.20 -3.34
C ILE A 63 -4.70 -2.46 -2.57
N GLU A 64 -3.81 -3.25 -3.16
CA GLU A 64 -2.55 -3.69 -2.54
C GLU A 64 -1.35 -3.16 -3.31
N HIS A 65 -0.18 -3.19 -2.68
CA HIS A 65 1.09 -2.86 -3.34
C HIS A 65 0.99 -1.52 -4.10
N ASN A 66 0.36 -0.51 -3.49
CA ASN A 66 0.10 0.81 -4.09
C ASN A 66 -0.68 0.76 -5.41
N GLY A 67 -1.51 -0.25 -5.65
CA GLY A 67 -2.24 -0.41 -6.92
C GLY A 67 -1.61 -1.39 -7.90
N ALA A 68 -0.60 -2.14 -7.48
CA ALA A 68 -0.10 -3.24 -8.29
C ALA A 68 -1.15 -4.36 -8.38
N TYR A 69 -1.97 -4.53 -7.34
CA TYR A 69 -3.15 -5.38 -7.37
C TYR A 69 -4.44 -4.65 -7.01
N ILE A 70 -5.52 -5.14 -7.61
CA ILE A 70 -6.89 -5.00 -7.11
C ILE A 70 -7.40 -6.40 -6.87
N THR A 71 -7.83 -6.70 -5.65
CA THR A 71 -8.10 -8.07 -5.23
C THR A 71 -9.45 -8.17 -4.56
N ASP A 72 -10.27 -9.13 -4.99
CA ASP A 72 -11.49 -9.45 -4.27
C ASP A 72 -11.12 -9.95 -2.87
N TYR A 73 -11.59 -9.27 -1.84
CA TYR A 73 -11.16 -9.55 -0.47
C TYR A 73 -11.62 -10.94 0.02
N LYS A 74 -12.77 -11.41 -0.48
CA LYS A 74 -13.39 -12.65 -0.04
C LYS A 74 -12.81 -13.84 -0.78
N THR A 75 -12.72 -13.77 -2.11
CA THR A 75 -12.21 -14.88 -2.94
C THR A 75 -10.69 -14.91 -3.01
N GLU A 76 -10.02 -13.80 -2.65
CA GLU A 76 -8.56 -13.60 -2.80
C GLU A 76 -8.09 -13.59 -4.26
N GLU A 77 -9.02 -13.44 -5.21
CA GLU A 77 -8.70 -13.39 -6.63
C GLU A 77 -8.21 -11.98 -7.03
N HIS A 78 -7.04 -11.90 -7.64
CA HIS A 78 -6.53 -10.66 -8.23
C HIS A 78 -7.31 -10.33 -9.51
N ILE A 79 -8.15 -9.31 -9.43
CA ILE A 79 -8.93 -8.76 -10.55
C ILE A 79 -8.02 -8.01 -11.52
N VAL A 80 -7.02 -7.30 -10.98
CA VAL A 80 -6.03 -6.55 -11.77
C VAL A 80 -4.62 -6.89 -11.28
N ILE A 81 -3.71 -7.09 -12.23
CA ILE A 81 -2.28 -7.37 -11.97
C ILE A 81 -1.42 -6.45 -12.82
N ASN A 82 -0.79 -5.47 -12.19
CA ASN A 82 0.16 -4.55 -12.81
C ASN A 82 1.59 -4.95 -12.45
N SER A 83 2.17 -5.84 -13.26
CA SER A 83 3.55 -6.28 -13.08
C SER A 83 4.57 -5.36 -13.74
N ILE A 84 5.77 -5.32 -13.18
CA ILE A 84 6.96 -4.73 -13.79
C ILE A 84 7.45 -5.63 -14.93
N ASN A 85 7.93 -5.04 -16.02
CA ASN A 85 8.51 -5.79 -17.13
C ASN A 85 9.78 -6.54 -16.68
N LYS A 86 10.05 -7.72 -17.23
CA LYS A 86 11.23 -8.53 -16.92
C LYS A 86 12.55 -7.80 -17.15
N SER A 87 12.73 -7.10 -18.27
CA SER A 87 13.98 -6.39 -18.56
C SER A 87 14.24 -5.27 -17.56
N LEU A 88 13.21 -4.48 -17.23
CA LEU A 88 13.29 -3.46 -16.18
C LEU A 88 13.57 -4.07 -14.81
N SER A 89 13.01 -5.25 -14.52
CA SER A 89 13.25 -5.97 -13.28
C SER A 89 14.69 -6.47 -13.16
N GLU A 90 15.29 -6.91 -14.27
CA GLU A 90 16.72 -7.25 -14.34
C GLU A 90 17.59 -6.03 -14.03
N GLU A 91 17.30 -4.87 -14.62
CA GLU A 91 18.04 -3.62 -14.34
C GLU A 91 17.96 -3.22 -12.86
N VAL A 92 16.78 -3.34 -12.22
CA VAL A 92 16.64 -3.06 -10.79
C VAL A 92 17.52 -3.98 -9.94
N ILE A 93 17.55 -5.30 -10.25
CA ILE A 93 18.38 -6.26 -9.53
C ILE A 93 19.87 -5.96 -9.72
N GLU A 94 20.31 -5.65 -10.94
CA GLU A 94 21.71 -5.29 -11.21
C GLU A 94 22.12 -4.01 -10.48
N LEU A 95 21.26 -2.99 -10.45
CA LEU A 95 21.51 -1.77 -9.71
C LEU A 95 21.52 -2.01 -8.20
N CYS A 96 20.64 -2.85 -7.66
CA CYS A 96 20.70 -3.24 -6.25
C CYS A 96 22.09 -3.82 -5.91
N ASN A 97 22.56 -4.81 -6.68
CA ASN A 97 23.88 -5.43 -6.48
C ASN A 97 25.01 -4.40 -6.56
N LYS A 98 24.99 -3.52 -7.58
CA LYS A 98 26.01 -2.48 -7.78
C LYS A 98 26.10 -1.51 -6.60
N TYR A 99 24.97 -1.20 -5.97
CA TYR A 99 24.89 -0.28 -4.83
C TYR A 99 24.91 -1.02 -3.48
N GLY A 100 25.34 -2.29 -3.44
CA GLY A 100 25.48 -3.06 -2.19
C GLY A 100 24.15 -3.27 -1.46
N SER A 101 23.04 -3.36 -2.20
CA SER A 101 21.69 -3.57 -1.70
C SER A 101 21.10 -4.89 -2.21
N SER A 102 20.13 -5.44 -1.49
CA SER A 102 19.43 -6.68 -1.85
C SER A 102 17.91 -6.47 -1.73
N PRO A 103 17.11 -6.79 -2.76
CA PRO A 103 15.68 -6.60 -2.71
C PRO A 103 14.95 -7.81 -2.09
N LEU A 104 13.84 -7.54 -1.40
CA LEU A 104 12.73 -8.47 -1.29
C LEU A 104 11.79 -8.22 -2.47
N ILE A 105 11.32 -9.28 -3.14
CA ILE A 105 10.53 -9.17 -4.37
C ILE A 105 9.20 -9.90 -4.19
N SER A 106 8.10 -9.14 -4.23
CA SER A 106 6.77 -9.73 -4.37
C SER A 106 6.56 -10.16 -5.82
N THR A 107 6.19 -11.42 -6.03
CA THR A 107 5.97 -12.01 -7.36
C THR A 107 4.66 -12.78 -7.44
N TYR A 108 4.14 -12.92 -8.67
CA TYR A 108 2.96 -13.72 -8.97
C TYR A 108 3.29 -14.87 -9.91
N THR A 109 2.99 -16.08 -9.47
CA THR A 109 3.25 -17.33 -10.21
C THR A 109 2.16 -17.66 -11.26
N GLY A 110 1.11 -16.84 -11.36
CA GLY A 110 -0.10 -17.18 -12.13
C GLY A 110 -1.21 -17.83 -11.31
N SER A 111 -0.90 -18.27 -10.08
CA SER A 111 -1.89 -18.85 -9.15
C SER A 111 -1.71 -18.40 -7.71
N ARG A 112 -0.48 -18.03 -7.33
CA ARG A 112 -0.11 -17.68 -5.96
C ARG A 112 0.95 -16.60 -5.93
N ASP A 113 0.87 -15.77 -4.90
CA ASP A 113 1.91 -14.81 -4.57
C ASP A 113 3.10 -15.49 -3.87
N LYS A 114 4.29 -14.91 -4.09
CA LYS A 114 5.53 -15.21 -3.35
C LYS A 114 6.21 -13.92 -2.94
N LEU A 115 6.86 -13.93 -1.78
CA LEU A 115 7.77 -12.90 -1.33
C LEU A 115 9.19 -13.49 -1.31
N CYS A 116 9.88 -13.27 -2.42
CA CYS A 116 11.20 -13.82 -2.69
C CYS A 116 12.29 -12.96 -2.06
N TYR A 117 13.30 -13.59 -1.47
CA TYR A 117 14.51 -12.92 -0.99
C TYR A 117 15.69 -13.89 -1.10
N ALA A 118 16.92 -13.39 -1.24
CA ALA A 118 18.12 -14.24 -1.27
C ALA A 118 19.01 -13.94 -0.07
N ASP A 119 19.74 -12.82 -0.15
CA ASP A 119 20.62 -12.35 0.91
C ASP A 119 19.89 -11.41 1.87
N VAL A 120 20.20 -11.56 3.16
CA VAL A 120 19.73 -10.67 4.22
C VAL A 120 20.95 -9.90 4.71
N ILE A 121 21.06 -8.63 4.31
CA ILE A 121 22.31 -7.87 4.41
C ILE A 121 22.30 -6.81 5.52
N ASN A 122 21.16 -6.58 6.17
CA ASN A 122 21.02 -5.62 7.26
C ASN A 122 19.81 -5.95 8.16
N GLU A 123 19.79 -5.35 9.35
CA GLU A 123 18.74 -5.55 10.36
C GLU A 123 17.36 -5.07 9.89
N GLY A 124 17.26 -4.04 9.04
CA GLY A 124 15.98 -3.61 8.47
C GLY A 124 15.28 -4.72 7.68
N MET A 125 16.04 -5.51 6.90
CA MET A 125 15.51 -6.69 6.21
C MET A 125 15.11 -7.79 7.19
N GLU A 126 15.89 -8.03 8.24
CA GLU A 126 15.57 -9.02 9.28
C GLU A 126 14.27 -8.66 10.00
N LEU A 127 14.07 -7.39 10.34
CA LEU A 127 12.84 -6.88 10.95
C LEU A 127 11.63 -7.19 10.07
N LEU A 128 11.69 -6.85 8.78
CA LEU A 128 10.62 -7.18 7.84
C LEU A 128 10.35 -8.68 7.78
N LEU A 129 11.39 -9.51 7.59
CA LEU A 129 11.23 -10.96 7.50
C LEU A 129 10.65 -11.56 8.78
N ASN A 130 11.07 -11.09 9.96
CA ASN A 130 10.56 -11.54 11.24
C ASN A 130 9.09 -11.14 11.44
N ASN A 131 8.70 -9.94 11.01
CA ASN A 131 7.30 -9.55 10.97
C ASN A 131 6.47 -10.47 10.08
N LYS A 132 6.94 -10.76 8.85
CA LYS A 132 6.23 -11.66 7.93
C LYS A 132 6.10 -13.07 8.49
N LYS A 133 7.12 -13.57 9.20
CA LYS A 133 7.03 -14.86 9.92
C LYS A 133 6.00 -14.81 11.05
N ARG A 134 5.98 -13.74 11.85
CA ARG A 134 4.99 -13.54 12.94
C ARG A 134 3.56 -13.47 12.40
N GLU A 135 3.37 -12.84 11.25
CA GLU A 135 2.10 -12.79 10.52
C GLU A 135 1.69 -14.15 9.92
N GLY A 136 2.58 -15.14 9.93
CA GLY A 136 2.34 -16.45 9.30
C GLY A 136 2.35 -16.38 7.77
N ASP A 137 3.09 -15.44 7.18
CA ASP A 137 3.12 -15.21 5.73
C ASP A 137 3.74 -16.39 4.98
N LYS A 138 2.87 -17.23 4.39
CA LYS A 138 3.24 -18.42 3.62
C LYS A 138 3.84 -18.09 2.25
N ARG A 139 3.92 -16.82 1.86
CA ARG A 139 4.51 -16.37 0.59
C ARG A 139 6.03 -16.33 0.66
N LEU A 140 6.61 -16.24 1.85
CA LEU A 140 8.07 -16.17 2.05
C LEU A 140 8.78 -17.31 1.32
N LEU A 141 9.73 -16.95 0.47
CA LEU A 141 10.54 -17.88 -0.31
C LEU A 141 11.99 -17.40 -0.33
N LYS A 142 12.88 -18.13 0.36
CA LYS A 142 14.32 -17.91 0.22
C LYS A 142 14.80 -18.55 -1.08
N LEU A 143 15.48 -17.75 -1.90
CA LEU A 143 16.15 -18.18 -3.12
C LEU A 143 17.66 -18.25 -2.90
N ASP A 144 18.32 -19.11 -3.66
CA ASP A 144 19.78 -19.16 -3.80
C ASP A 144 20.31 -18.01 -4.67
N ASN A 145 19.53 -17.62 -5.69
CA ASN A 145 19.79 -16.48 -6.55
C ASN A 145 18.50 -15.67 -6.71
N ILE A 146 18.55 -14.38 -6.36
CA ILE A 146 17.38 -13.50 -6.45
C ILE A 146 16.82 -13.37 -7.87
N LYS A 147 17.64 -13.61 -8.90
CA LYS A 147 17.20 -13.62 -10.31
C LYS A 147 16.19 -14.72 -10.63
N HIS A 148 16.12 -15.80 -9.84
CA HIS A 148 15.07 -16.82 -10.00
C HIS A 148 13.67 -16.26 -9.73
N ALA A 149 13.54 -15.08 -9.08
CA ALA A 149 12.26 -14.38 -8.99
C ALA A 149 11.70 -13.98 -10.37
N LEU A 150 12.56 -13.73 -11.37
CA LEU A 150 12.21 -13.29 -12.73
C LEU A 150 11.53 -14.37 -13.58
N ASP A 151 11.42 -15.60 -13.07
CA ASP A 151 10.61 -16.65 -13.68
C ASP A 151 9.11 -16.42 -13.46
N ASN A 152 8.76 -15.48 -12.57
CA ASN A 152 7.40 -15.08 -12.24
C ASN A 152 7.16 -13.62 -12.62
N LYS A 153 5.89 -13.20 -12.61
CA LYS A 153 5.57 -11.76 -12.78
C LYS A 153 6.07 -11.00 -11.55
N ILE A 154 6.84 -9.94 -11.78
CA ILE A 154 7.36 -9.09 -10.71
C ILE A 154 6.34 -8.02 -10.37
N ILE A 155 5.97 -7.92 -9.09
CA ILE A 155 4.89 -7.02 -8.63
C ILE A 155 5.47 -5.82 -7.91
N THR A 156 6.41 -6.06 -7.00
CA THR A 156 7.00 -5.01 -6.18
C THR A 156 8.40 -5.41 -5.76
N PHE A 157 9.33 -4.46 -5.87
CA PHE A 157 10.59 -4.52 -5.14
C PHE A 157 10.45 -3.72 -3.84
N THR A 158 10.95 -4.29 -2.76
CA THR A 158 11.13 -3.62 -1.48
C THR A 158 12.59 -3.73 -1.10
N ILE A 159 13.30 -2.60 -1.12
CA ILE A 159 14.70 -2.50 -0.75
C ILE A 159 14.80 -1.70 0.54
N ILE A 160 15.44 -2.27 1.55
CA ILE A 160 15.54 -1.67 2.88
C ILE A 160 17.01 -1.45 3.21
N ASN A 161 17.38 -0.22 3.54
CA ASN A 161 18.73 0.12 4.00
C ASN A 161 18.70 1.45 4.76
N LYS A 162 19.83 1.87 5.34
CA LYS A 162 19.98 3.24 5.83
C LYS A 162 19.98 4.23 4.67
N LYS A 163 19.56 5.47 4.93
CA LYS A 163 19.43 6.53 3.91
C LYS A 163 20.69 6.69 3.06
N GLU A 164 21.83 6.79 3.72
CA GLU A 164 23.15 7.00 3.12
C GLU A 164 23.55 5.89 2.14
N ASN A 165 23.06 4.67 2.35
CA ASN A 165 23.36 3.51 1.49
C ASN A 165 22.31 3.31 0.39
N LEU A 166 21.11 3.86 0.55
CA LEU A 166 20.00 3.66 -0.38
C LEU A 166 19.80 4.84 -1.35
N ILE A 167 20.19 6.05 -0.95
CA ILE A 167 19.92 7.27 -1.72
C ILE A 167 20.53 7.21 -3.12
N GLY A 168 21.77 6.72 -3.26
CA GLY A 168 22.42 6.62 -4.57
C GLY A 168 21.71 5.64 -5.53
N LEU A 169 21.14 4.56 -5.01
CA LEU A 169 20.33 3.62 -5.78
C LEU A 169 19.02 4.28 -6.23
N TYR A 170 18.34 4.99 -5.32
CA TYR A 170 17.12 5.72 -5.64
C TYR A 170 17.35 6.79 -6.72
N GLU A 171 18.41 7.59 -6.59
CA GLU A 171 18.73 8.66 -7.54
C GLU A 171 19.00 8.13 -8.94
N VAL A 172 19.80 7.06 -9.08
CA VAL A 172 20.08 6.47 -10.41
C VAL A 172 18.85 5.83 -11.03
N LEU A 173 17.99 5.19 -10.24
CA LEU A 173 16.73 4.63 -10.73
C LEU A 173 15.77 5.74 -11.18
N LYS A 174 15.70 6.83 -10.41
CA LYS A 174 14.87 7.99 -10.74
C LYS A 174 15.33 8.70 -12.00
N ASP A 175 16.64 8.93 -12.15
CA ASP A 175 17.22 9.59 -13.31
C ASP A 175 17.03 8.78 -14.59
N LYS A 176 17.33 7.47 -14.55
CA LYS A 176 17.27 6.62 -15.74
C LYS A 176 15.89 6.09 -16.10
N TYR A 177 15.08 5.79 -15.08
CA TYR A 177 13.85 5.00 -15.23
C TYR A 177 12.65 5.62 -14.49
N GLY A 178 12.73 6.88 -14.08
CA GLY A 178 11.67 7.51 -13.27
C GLY A 178 10.28 7.46 -13.90
N ASN A 179 10.18 7.48 -15.24
CA ASN A 179 8.91 7.37 -15.95
C ASN A 179 8.42 5.92 -16.13
N CYS A 180 9.27 4.93 -15.88
CA CYS A 180 8.99 3.50 -16.06
C CYS A 180 8.47 2.83 -14.79
N PHE A 181 8.57 3.52 -13.65
CA PHE A 181 8.25 2.98 -12.33
C PHE A 181 7.39 3.95 -11.53
N SER A 182 6.60 3.38 -10.63
CA SER A 182 6.06 4.09 -9.47
C SER A 182 6.96 3.79 -8.29
N MET A 183 7.59 4.82 -7.72
CA MET A 183 8.59 4.69 -6.66
C MET A 183 8.25 5.52 -5.42
N THR A 184 8.43 4.91 -4.25
CA THR A 184 8.34 5.58 -2.95
C THR A 184 9.67 5.37 -2.23
N PHE A 185 10.28 6.46 -1.76
CA PHE A 185 11.53 6.45 -1.00
C PHE A 185 11.32 7.23 0.29
N GLU A 186 11.15 6.51 1.40
CA GLU A 186 10.77 7.10 2.69
C GLU A 186 11.42 6.37 3.85
N GLU A 187 11.62 7.08 4.97
CA GLU A 187 11.91 6.46 6.25
C GLU A 187 10.67 5.70 6.74
N ASP A 188 10.86 4.49 7.26
CA ASP A 188 9.76 3.68 7.77
C ASP A 188 9.23 4.24 9.09
N GLN A 189 7.91 4.42 9.16
CA GLN A 189 7.25 4.97 10.34
C GLN A 189 7.25 4.03 11.55
N TYR A 190 7.37 2.71 11.34
CA TYR A 190 7.39 1.70 12.39
C TYR A 190 8.81 1.28 12.79
N TYR A 191 9.78 1.49 11.90
CA TYR A 191 11.20 1.19 12.08
C TYR A 191 12.08 2.41 11.79
N PRO A 192 12.03 3.46 12.64
CA PRO A 192 12.87 4.64 12.47
C PRO A 192 14.35 4.28 12.30
N GLY A 193 15.04 5.02 11.42
CA GLY A 193 16.41 4.76 11.01
C GLY A 193 16.55 3.89 9.76
N TRP A 194 15.49 3.19 9.33
CA TRP A 194 15.49 2.40 8.10
C TRP A 194 14.68 3.08 7.00
N HIS A 195 15.26 3.17 5.81
CA HIS A 195 14.59 3.70 4.63
C HIS A 195 14.16 2.58 3.72
N TRP A 196 12.96 2.73 3.18
CA TRP A 196 12.34 1.80 2.25
C TRP A 196 12.27 2.46 0.89
N LEU A 197 12.85 1.79 -0.10
CA LEU A 197 12.62 2.04 -1.51
C LEU A 197 11.65 0.98 -2.01
N VAL A 198 10.43 1.41 -2.31
CA VAL A 198 9.39 0.56 -2.89
C VAL A 198 9.25 0.91 -4.36
N ILE A 199 9.39 -0.09 -5.23
CA ILE A 199 9.31 0.08 -6.69
C ILE A 199 8.20 -0.83 -7.20
N THR A 200 7.27 -0.24 -7.93
CA THR A 200 6.15 -0.92 -8.58
C THR A 200 6.06 -0.50 -10.04
N SER A 201 5.17 -1.13 -10.82
CA SER A 201 4.88 -0.68 -12.19
C SER A 201 4.47 0.80 -12.19
N GLU A 202 4.83 1.58 -13.21
CA GLU A 202 4.29 2.93 -13.43
C GLU A 202 2.75 3.01 -13.36
N ARG A 203 2.07 1.89 -13.66
CA ARG A 203 0.61 1.76 -13.60
C ARG A 203 0.09 1.57 -12.17
N ALA A 204 0.93 1.12 -11.25
CA ALA A 204 0.60 0.82 -9.86
C ALA A 204 0.66 2.12 -9.01
N THR A 205 -0.42 2.88 -9.10
CA THR A 205 -0.69 3.98 -8.17
C THR A 205 -2.07 3.77 -7.53
N LYS A 206 -2.25 4.24 -6.29
CA LYS A 206 -3.55 4.21 -5.61
C LYS A 206 -4.63 4.88 -6.46
N ALA A 207 -4.31 6.00 -7.10
CA ALA A 207 -5.21 6.69 -8.02
C ALA A 207 -5.66 5.82 -9.19
N ASN A 208 -4.72 5.23 -9.95
CA ASN A 208 -5.05 4.39 -11.10
C ASN A 208 -5.87 3.16 -10.69
N ALA A 209 -5.54 2.57 -9.55
CA ALA A 209 -6.27 1.43 -9.01
C ALA A 209 -7.69 1.82 -8.59
N ILE A 210 -7.88 2.96 -7.93
CA ILE A 210 -9.19 3.52 -7.60
C ILE A 210 -9.99 3.79 -8.87
N GLU A 211 -9.42 4.45 -9.88
CA GLU A 211 -10.12 4.70 -11.14
C GLU A 211 -10.55 3.41 -11.84
N THR A 212 -9.71 2.37 -11.78
CA THR A 212 -10.03 1.07 -12.35
C THR A 212 -11.14 0.38 -11.57
N LEU A 213 -11.09 0.41 -10.24
CA LEU A 213 -12.14 -0.10 -9.36
C LEU A 213 -13.49 0.60 -9.63
N LEU A 214 -13.48 1.93 -9.76
CA LEU A 214 -14.68 2.72 -10.05
C LEU A 214 -15.29 2.37 -11.41
N LYS A 215 -14.46 2.18 -12.44
CA LYS A 215 -14.91 1.72 -13.77
C LYS A 215 -15.56 0.34 -13.69
N ILE A 216 -14.96 -0.61 -12.97
CA ILE A 216 -15.49 -1.97 -12.79
C ILE A 216 -16.86 -1.94 -12.09
N LYS A 217 -17.04 -1.04 -11.12
CA LYS A 217 -18.28 -0.91 -10.35
C LYS A 217 -19.32 0.02 -10.98
N GLY A 218 -18.97 0.72 -12.07
CA GLY A 218 -19.84 1.71 -12.71
C GLY A 218 -20.11 2.95 -11.84
N ILE A 219 -19.15 3.33 -10.99
CA ILE A 219 -19.29 4.44 -10.03
C ILE A 219 -18.50 5.66 -10.52
N HIS A 220 -19.08 6.86 -10.36
CA HIS A 220 -18.43 8.09 -10.79
C HIS A 220 -17.50 8.65 -9.70
N LYS A 221 -16.37 9.26 -10.09
CA LYS A 221 -15.40 9.86 -9.14
C LYS A 221 -15.97 10.96 -8.23
N SER A 222 -17.09 11.58 -8.62
CA SER A 222 -17.80 12.54 -7.76
C SER A 222 -18.46 11.88 -6.55
N GLU A 223 -18.36 10.56 -6.41
CA GLU A 223 -19.01 9.78 -5.37
C GLU A 223 -17.99 9.16 -4.40
N ILE A 224 -16.71 9.54 -4.47
CA ILE A 224 -15.69 9.02 -3.56
C ILE A 224 -15.18 10.06 -2.56
N THR A 225 -14.96 9.58 -1.34
CA THR A 225 -14.14 10.25 -0.33
C THR A 225 -12.90 9.40 -0.07
N VAL A 226 -11.71 10.01 -0.10
CA VAL A 226 -10.44 9.32 0.20
C VAL A 226 -9.79 9.86 1.47
N PHE A 227 -9.05 9.01 2.17
CA PHE A 227 -8.23 9.39 3.34
C PHE A 227 -6.79 8.95 3.16
N GLY A 228 -5.83 9.77 3.57
CA GLY A 228 -4.41 9.48 3.42
C GLY A 228 -3.52 10.38 4.29
N ASP A 229 -2.24 10.04 4.35
CA ASP A 229 -1.24 10.73 5.16
C ASP A 229 0.11 10.98 4.47
N SER A 230 0.47 10.25 3.40
CA SER A 230 1.80 10.33 2.79
C SER A 230 1.82 10.66 1.27
N TYR A 231 3.01 10.71 0.68
CA TYR A 231 3.23 11.15 -0.70
C TYR A 231 2.54 10.24 -1.74
N ASN A 232 2.46 8.93 -1.47
CA ASN A 232 1.77 7.96 -2.34
C ASN A 232 0.24 8.16 -2.38
N ASP A 233 -0.32 8.98 -1.48
CA ASP A 233 -1.74 9.34 -1.44
C ASP A 233 -2.08 10.57 -2.28
N ILE A 234 -1.10 11.44 -2.56
CA ILE A 234 -1.30 12.67 -3.35
C ILE A 234 -2.05 12.39 -4.67
N PRO A 235 -1.69 11.36 -5.46
CA PRO A 235 -2.43 11.06 -6.68
C PRO A 235 -3.92 10.75 -6.43
N MET A 236 -4.27 9.99 -5.38
CA MET A 236 -5.67 9.66 -5.12
C MET A 236 -6.45 10.89 -4.61
N PHE A 237 -5.80 11.79 -3.88
CA PHE A 237 -6.39 13.06 -3.45
C PHE A 237 -6.76 13.97 -4.63
N LYS A 238 -6.00 13.91 -5.73
CA LYS A 238 -6.26 14.72 -6.93
C LYS A 238 -7.47 14.26 -7.75
N ILE A 239 -7.89 13.01 -7.61
CA ILE A 239 -9.00 12.44 -8.40
C ILE A 239 -10.32 12.36 -7.63
N ALA A 240 -10.26 12.37 -6.30
CA ALA A 240 -11.43 12.24 -5.43
C ALA A 240 -12.22 13.55 -5.31
N LYS A 241 -13.50 13.44 -4.98
CA LYS A 241 -14.33 14.63 -4.70
C LYS A 241 -13.96 15.24 -3.35
N ASN A 242 -13.87 14.39 -2.33
CA ASN A 242 -13.46 14.77 -0.99
C ASN A 242 -12.16 14.05 -0.67
N SER A 243 -11.16 14.79 -0.23
CA SER A 243 -9.81 14.30 0.04
C SER A 243 -9.46 14.71 1.46
N ILE A 244 -9.49 13.77 2.38
CA ILE A 244 -9.46 14.04 3.82
C ILE A 244 -8.08 13.66 4.36
N ALA A 245 -7.30 14.64 4.79
CA ALA A 245 -6.02 14.38 5.43
C ALA A 245 -6.21 14.17 6.94
N VAL A 246 -5.54 13.17 7.53
CA VAL A 246 -5.40 13.08 8.99
C VAL A 246 -4.41 14.13 9.49
N LEU A 247 -4.52 14.54 10.76
CA LEU A 247 -3.68 15.62 11.31
C LEU A 247 -2.18 15.31 11.25
N ASN A 248 -1.82 14.04 11.42
CA ASN A 248 -0.43 13.55 11.34
C ASN A 248 0.08 13.35 9.90
N ALA A 249 -0.70 13.71 8.88
CA ALA A 249 -0.27 13.67 7.49
C ALA A 249 0.88 14.64 7.20
N LYS A 250 1.65 14.34 6.15
CA LYS A 250 2.67 15.24 5.62
C LYS A 250 2.04 16.54 5.12
N ASP A 251 2.75 17.64 5.32
CA ASP A 251 2.25 18.98 4.97
C ASP A 251 1.98 19.10 3.47
N GLU A 252 2.83 18.48 2.64
CA GLU A 252 2.65 18.48 1.19
C GLU A 252 1.39 17.71 0.76
N LEU A 253 0.95 16.69 1.50
CA LEU A 253 -0.33 16.02 1.21
C LEU A 253 -1.51 16.92 1.62
N LYS A 254 -1.42 17.59 2.77
CA LYS A 254 -2.49 18.46 3.29
C LYS A 254 -2.84 19.60 2.32
N GLU A 255 -1.88 20.07 1.51
CA GLU A 255 -2.12 21.04 0.43
C GLU A 255 -3.16 20.58 -0.60
N TYR A 256 -3.35 19.27 -0.76
CA TYR A 256 -4.34 18.67 -1.67
C TYR A 256 -5.64 18.26 -0.97
N SER A 257 -5.75 18.46 0.35
CA SER A 257 -6.93 18.05 1.12
C SER A 257 -8.06 19.05 1.03
N THR A 258 -9.30 18.55 0.99
CA THR A 258 -10.51 19.36 1.15
C THR A 258 -10.81 19.65 2.61
N GLU A 259 -10.35 18.78 3.50
CA GLU A 259 -10.55 18.90 4.95
C GLU A 259 -9.41 18.17 5.68
N ILE A 260 -9.03 18.69 6.84
CA ILE A 260 -8.08 18.06 7.76
C ILE A 260 -8.86 17.63 9.01
N ILE A 261 -8.80 16.34 9.34
CA ILE A 261 -9.42 15.77 10.54
C ILE A 261 -8.37 15.51 11.63
N GLY A 262 -8.77 14.90 12.75
CA GLY A 262 -7.85 14.54 13.83
C GLY A 262 -6.78 13.51 13.43
N THR A 263 -6.00 13.04 14.40
CA THR A 263 -4.92 12.07 14.15
C THR A 263 -5.47 10.66 13.87
N ASN A 264 -4.64 9.80 13.28
CA ASN A 264 -4.89 8.37 13.16
C ASN A 264 -5.07 7.69 14.54
N GLU A 265 -4.35 8.14 15.57
CA GLU A 265 -4.48 7.62 16.95
C GLU A 265 -5.88 7.86 17.54
N ASP A 266 -6.54 8.94 17.12
CA ASP A 266 -7.86 9.33 17.59
C ASP A 266 -9.02 8.64 16.84
N ASP A 267 -8.74 7.63 16.02
CA ASP A 267 -9.75 6.93 15.21
C ASP A 267 -10.51 7.87 14.25
N SER A 268 -9.84 8.93 13.80
CA SER A 268 -10.47 10.08 13.14
C SER A 268 -11.18 9.72 11.84
N VAL A 269 -10.62 8.81 11.03
CA VAL A 269 -11.24 8.34 9.78
C VAL A 269 -12.62 7.76 10.04
N VAL A 270 -12.74 6.87 11.02
CA VAL A 270 -14.00 6.19 11.31
C VAL A 270 -15.00 7.16 11.95
N LYS A 271 -14.54 8.01 12.89
CA LYS A 271 -15.38 9.08 13.48
C LYS A 271 -15.94 10.01 12.41
N TYR A 272 -15.12 10.39 11.43
CA TYR A 272 -15.54 11.25 10.33
C TYR A 272 -16.69 10.63 9.54
N ILE A 273 -16.57 9.36 9.14
CA ILE A 273 -17.60 8.68 8.34
C ILE A 273 -18.88 8.52 9.15
N LEU A 274 -18.80 8.05 10.39
CA LEU A 274 -19.97 7.88 11.26
C LEU A 274 -20.71 9.20 11.49
N ASN A 275 -19.98 10.30 11.72
CA ASN A 275 -20.58 11.61 11.94
C ASN A 275 -21.26 12.19 10.70
N ASN A 276 -20.72 11.93 9.51
CA ASN A 276 -21.24 12.49 8.26
C ASN A 276 -22.36 11.65 7.63
N GLU A 277 -22.41 10.35 7.88
CA GLU A 277 -23.37 9.46 7.20
C GLU A 277 -24.43 8.87 8.15
N ILE A 278 -24.11 8.68 9.43
CA ILE A 278 -24.99 7.98 10.38
C ILE A 278 -25.58 8.92 11.42
N ASN A 279 -24.77 9.80 12.02
CA ASN A 279 -25.21 10.70 13.09
C ASN A 279 -25.93 11.97 12.59
N ILE A 280 -26.38 12.00 11.33
CA ILE A 280 -27.24 13.08 10.76
C ILE A 280 -28.74 12.75 10.90
N LEU A 281 -29.08 11.60 11.50
CA LEU A 281 -30.45 11.24 11.91
C LEU A 281 -30.68 11.50 13.41
#